data_AF-A0A1S9UI18-F1
#
_entry.id   AF-A0A1S9UI18-F1
#
_cell.length_a   1.000
_cell.length_b   1.000
_cell.length_c   1.000
_cell.angle_alpha   90.00
_cell.angle_beta   90.00
_cell.angle_gamma   90.00
#
_symmetry.space_group_name_H-M   'P 1'
#
loop_
_entity.id
_entity.type
_entity.pdbx_description
1 polymer ?
#
loop_
_entity_poly.entity_id
_entity_poly.type
_entity_poly.pdbx_seq_one_letter_code
_entity_poly.pdbx_strand_id
1 'polypeptide(L)' 'MFKIRTVIADALRIDEEVNSFLKYCANQRKIVKKITPSGFMNREQGQPLLVMVIEYEESN' A
#
# COMPACT_ATOMS: atom_id res chain seq x y z
N MET A 1 -13.76 9.92 -6.90
CA MET A 1 -12.51 10.66 -7.22
C MET A 1 -11.33 9.70 -7.07
N PHE A 2 -10.41 9.65 -8.04
CA PHE A 2 -9.21 8.82 -7.96
C PHE A 2 -8.20 9.41 -6.97
N LYS A 3 -7.65 8.57 -6.09
CA LYS A 3 -6.62 8.92 -5.12
C LYS A 3 -5.49 7.89 -5.16
N ILE A 4 -4.29 8.37 -4.87
CA ILE A 4 -3.07 7.57 -4.82
C ILE A 4 -2.56 7.56 -3.37
N ARG A 5 -2.16 6.40 -2.87
CA ARG A 5 -1.54 6.25 -1.55
C ARG A 5 -0.28 5.42 -1.67
N THR A 6 0.75 5.85 -0.96
CA THR A 6 1.97 5.06 -0.77
C THR A 6 1.86 4.29 0.55
N VAL A 7 2.06 2.97 0.48
CA VAL A 7 2.24 2.07 1.62
C VAL A 7 3.70 1.64 1.63
N ILE A 8 4.39 1.89 2.74
CA ILE A 8 5.77 1.45 2.93
C ILE A 8 5.70 0.25 3.85
N ALA A 9 6.08 -0.92 3.34
CA ALA A 9 5.96 -2.18 4.07
C ALA A 9 7.32 -2.85 4.25
N ASP A 10 7.48 -3.55 5.37
CA ASP A 10 8.59 -4.46 5.53
C ASP A 10 8.48 -5.58 4.47
N ALA A 11 9.59 -5.89 3.78
CA ALA A 11 9.58 -6.88 2.71
C ALA A 11 9.11 -8.26 3.19
N LEU A 12 9.35 -8.61 4.45
CA LEU A 12 8.90 -9.88 5.03
C LEU A 12 7.43 -9.88 5.45
N ARG A 13 6.81 -8.69 5.56
CA ARG A 13 5.44 -8.52 6.08
C ARG A 13 4.53 -7.79 5.10
N ILE A 14 4.94 -7.70 3.83
CA ILE A 14 4.21 -7.02 2.77
C ILE A 14 2.74 -7.46 2.72
N ASP A 15 2.49 -8.76 2.83
CA ASP A 15 1.14 -9.30 2.79
C ASP A 15 0.29 -8.77 3.94
N GLU A 16 0.81 -8.72 5.16
CA GLU A 16 0.08 -8.21 6.33
C GLU A 16 -0.25 -6.72 6.18
N GLU A 17 0.75 -5.93 5.78
CA GLU A 17 0.63 -4.47 5.71
C GLU A 17 -0.26 -4.02 4.54
N VAL A 18 -0.09 -4.62 3.37
CA VAL A 18 -0.95 -4.35 2.21
C VAL A 18 -2.37 -4.83 2.51
N ASN A 19 -2.57 -6.03 3.07
CA ASN A 19 -3.91 -6.51 3.42
C ASN A 19 -4.60 -5.63 4.46
N SER A 20 -3.86 -5.09 5.43
CA SER A 20 -4.40 -4.13 6.40
C SER A 20 -4.92 -2.87 5.69
N PHE A 21 -4.18 -2.34 4.73
CA PHE A 21 -4.62 -1.19 3.92
C PHE A 21 -5.83 -1.52 3.04
N LEU A 22 -5.86 -2.71 2.42
CA LEU A 22 -7.00 -3.14 1.60
C LEU A 22 -8.28 -3.29 2.44
N LYS A 23 -8.17 -3.81 3.68
CA LYS A 23 -9.28 -3.86 4.64
C LYS A 23 -9.78 -2.46 4.99
N TYR A 24 -8.88 -1.51 5.23
CA TYR A 24 -9.24 -0.12 5.44
C TYR A 24 -10.00 0.46 4.24
N CYS A 25 -9.52 0.21 3.01
CA CYS A 25 -10.21 0.63 1.80
C CYS A 25 -11.64 0.04 1.72
N ALA A 26 -11.78 -1.27 1.92
CA ALA A 26 -13.08 -1.94 1.89
C ALA A 26 -14.05 -1.34 2.93
N ASN A 27 -13.59 -1.11 4.16
CA ASN A 27 -14.40 -0.53 5.24
C ASN A 27 -14.87 0.90 4.94
N GLN A 28 -14.08 1.66 4.19
CA GLN A 28 -14.37 3.04 3.81
C GLN A 28 -15.06 3.14 2.45
N ARG A 29 -15.55 2.02 1.88
CA ARG A 29 -16.14 1.96 0.53
C ARG A 29 -15.20 2.58 -0.53
N LYS A 30 -13.90 2.35 -0.39
CA LYS A 30 -12.90 2.74 -1.38
C LYS A 30 -12.65 1.56 -2.30
N ILE A 31 -12.74 1.79 -3.61
CA ILE A 31 -12.54 0.76 -4.62
C ILE A 31 -11.08 0.82 -5.08
N VAL A 32 -10.28 -0.14 -4.65
CA VAL A 32 -8.88 -0.26 -5.10
C VAL A 32 -8.87 -0.69 -6.57
N LYS A 33 -8.10 0.02 -7.39
CA LYS A 33 -8.00 -0.21 -8.84
C LYS A 33 -6.68 -0.82 -9.23
N LYS A 34 -5.60 -0.39 -8.59
CA LYS A 34 -4.25 -0.82 -8.92
C LYS A 34 -3.36 -0.82 -7.69
N ILE A 35 -2.46 -1.80 -7.63
CA ILE A 35 -1.41 -1.92 -6.63
C ILE A 35 -0.12 -2.13 -7.41
N THR A 36 0.87 -1.25 -7.25
CA THR A 36 2.11 -1.27 -8.01
C THR A 36 3.31 -1.19 -7.05
N PRO A 37 4.27 -2.12 -7.12
CA PRO A 37 5.55 -1.93 -6.43
C PRO A 37 6.32 -0.79 -7.11
N SER A 38 6.70 0.21 -6.33
CA SER A 38 7.40 1.42 -6.80
C SER A 38 8.92 1.31 -6.60
N GLY A 39 9.37 0.51 -5.64
CA GLY A 39 10.78 0.24 -5.42
C GLY A 39 11.09 -0.10 -3.97
N PHE A 40 12.37 -0.06 -3.62
CA PHE A 40 12.86 -0.30 -2.27
C PHE A 40 13.42 0.97 -1.65
N MET A 41 13.21 1.14 -0.36
CA MET A 41 13.83 2.17 0.46
C MET A 41 14.82 1.49 1.41
N ASN A 42 16.10 1.81 1.25
CA ASN A 42 17.15 1.30 2.12
C ASN A 42 17.04 1.92 3.51
N ARG A 43 17.31 1.13 4.54
CA ARG A 43 17.47 1.58 5.92
C ARG A 43 18.96 1.57 6.27
N GLU A 44 19.38 2.46 7.16
CA GLU A 44 20.76 2.49 7.68
C GLU A 44 21.12 1.18 8.41
N GLN A 45 20.12 0.55 9.05
CA GLN A 45 20.23 -0.78 9.65
C GLN A 45 18.93 -1.56 9.43
N GLY A 46 19.06 -2.87 9.20
CA GLY A 46 17.94 -3.79 8.98
C GLY A 46 17.61 -4.03 7.50
N GLN A 47 16.48 -4.70 7.25
CA GLN A 47 16.04 -5.03 5.90
C GLN A 47 15.47 -3.82 5.16
N PRO A 48 15.64 -3.75 3.82
CA PRO A 48 15.04 -2.69 3.02
C PRO A 48 13.50 -2.77 3.06
N LEU A 49 12.87 -1.60 3.02
CA LEU A 49 11.42 -1.48 2.94
C LEU A 49 10.97 -1.51 1.49
N LEU A 50 9.85 -2.17 1.21
CA LEU A 50 9.21 -2.09 -0.09
C LEU A 50 8.19 -0.95 -0.11
N VAL A 51 8.24 -0.14 -1.15
CA VAL A 51 7.31 0.95 -1.40
C VAL A 51 6.25 0.47 -2.38
N MET A 52 5.00 0.42 -1.94
CA MET A 52 3.83 0.06 -2.73
C MET A 52 2.98 1.29 -2.99
N VAL A 53 2.58 1.50 -4.24
CA VAL A 53 1.66 2.57 -4.65
C VAL A 53 0.30 1.94 -4.94
N ILE A 54 -0.72 2.42 -4.24
CA ILE A 54 -2.08 1.91 -4.33
C ILE A 54 -2.99 3.03 -4.84
N GLU A 55 -3.64 2.76 -5.96
CA GLU A 55 -4.61 3.64 -6.59
C GLU A 55 -6.01 3.15 -6.23
N TYR A 56 -6.85 4.05 -5.72
CA TYR A 56 -8.23 3.74 -5.37
C TYR A 56 -9.19 4.89 -5.71
N GLU A 57 -10.45 4.55 -5.90
CA GLU A 57 -11.54 5.52 -5.98
C GLU A 57 -12.26 5.60 -4.65
N GLU A 58 -12.60 6.81 -4.21
CA GLU A 58 -13.63 6.99 -3.19
C GLU A 58 -15.00 6.78 -3.85
N SER A 59 -15.78 5.83 -3.35
CA SER A 59 -17.21 5.78 -3.64
C SER A 59 -17.85 6.98 -2.95
N ASN A 60 -18.51 7.81 -3.75
CA ASN A 60 -19.24 8.99 -3.29
C ASN A 60 -20.45 8.60 -2.44
#